data_AF-M8EH24-F1
#
_entry.id   AF-M8EH24-F1
#
_cell.length_a   1.000
_cell.length_b   1.000
_cell.length_c   1.000
_cell.angle_alpha   90.00
_cell.angle_beta   90.00
_cell.angle_gamma   90.00
#
_symmetry.space_group_name_H-M   'P 1'
#
loop_
_entity.id
_entity.type
_entity.pdbx_description
1 polymer ?
#
loop_
_entity_poly.entity_id
_entity_poly.type
_entity_poly.pdbx_seq_one_letter_code
_entity_poly.pdbx_strand_id
1 'polypeptide(L)' 'MKLVVNCGEYEFTRFDRAITTLAEEFGYEGEAWEMVVASGDLEILSDFLRDDGVDTEFEED' A
#
# COMPACT_ATOMS: atom_id res chain seq x y z
N MET A 1 0.21 -13.86 2.82
CA MET A 1 -0.60 -12.64 2.79
C MET A 1 -0.01 -11.68 1.76
N LYS A 2 -0.74 -11.43 0.69
CA LYS A 2 -0.40 -10.54 -0.43
C LYS A 2 -1.42 -9.42 -0.48
N LEU A 3 -0.98 -8.19 -0.72
CA LEU A 3 -1.86 -7.07 -0.99
C LEU A 3 -1.95 -6.88 -2.51
N VAL A 4 -3.15 -7.03 -3.07
CA VAL A 4 -3.46 -6.77 -4.47
C VAL A 4 -4.02 -5.36 -4.57
N VAL A 5 -3.30 -4.46 -5.24
CA VAL A 5 -3.75 -3.08 -5.48
C VAL A 5 -3.92 -2.89 -6.98
N ASN A 6 -5.18 -2.73 -7.41
CA ASN A 6 -5.69 -2.32 -8.73
C ASN A 6 -5.19 -3.05 -10.02
N CYS A 7 -4.03 -3.72 -10.02
CA CYS A 7 -3.46 -4.59 -11.07
C CYS A 7 -2.09 -5.21 -10.70
N GLY A 8 -1.56 -5.00 -9.48
CA GLY A 8 -0.25 -5.53 -9.05
C GLY A 8 -0.33 -6.31 -7.73
N GLU A 9 0.30 -7.49 -7.69
CA GLU A 9 0.50 -8.29 -6.47
C GLU A 9 1.72 -7.78 -5.69
N TYR A 10 1.52 -7.36 -4.45
CA TYR A 10 2.58 -6.98 -3.52
C TYR A 10 2.66 -7.99 -2.36
N GLU A 11 3.72 -8.79 -2.34
CA GLU A 11 4.05 -9.64 -1.18
C GLU A 11 4.59 -8.81 -0.01
N PHE A 12 4.40 -9.30 1.22
CA PHE A 12 4.88 -8.69 2.47
C PHE A 12 6.39 -8.35 2.48
N THR A 13 7.21 -9.08 1.72
CA THR A 13 8.65 -8.81 1.53
C THR A 13 8.94 -7.62 0.62
N ARG A 14 7.91 -6.98 0.07
CA ARG A 14 7.98 -5.89 -0.91
C ARG A 14 7.25 -4.62 -0.45
N PHE A 15 7.02 -4.43 0.85
CA PHE A 15 6.40 -3.21 1.39
C PHE A 15 7.06 -1.93 0.83
N ASP A 16 8.39 -1.81 0.96
CA ASP A 16 9.17 -0.69 0.38
C ASP A 16 8.90 -0.47 -1.11
N ARG A 17 8.75 -1.55 -1.87
CA ARG A 17 8.46 -1.48 -3.30
C ARG A 17 7.03 -1.01 -3.56
N ALA A 18 6.06 -1.47 -2.77
CA ALA A 18 4.67 -1.02 -2.86
C ALA A 18 4.58 0.48 -2.58
N ILE A 19 5.20 0.95 -1.49
CA ILE A 19 5.28 2.37 -1.16
C ILE A 19 5.94 3.17 -2.29
N THR A 20 7.08 2.71 -2.80
CA THR A 20 7.77 3.41 -3.90
C THR A 20 6.88 3.53 -5.13
N THR A 21 6.27 2.43 -5.57
CA THR A 21 5.38 2.44 -6.74
C THR A 21 4.14 3.31 -6.52
N LEU A 22 3.53 3.24 -5.34
CA LEU A 22 2.36 4.06 -5.01
C LEU A 22 2.71 5.56 -4.96
N ALA A 23 3.86 5.92 -4.40
CA ALA A 23 4.33 7.31 -4.41
C ALA A 23 4.64 7.80 -5.83
N GLU A 24 5.28 6.98 -6.68
CA GLU A 24 5.64 7.36 -8.05
C GLU A 24 4.43 7.39 -9.01
N GLU A 25 3.51 6.42 -8.93
CA GLU A 25 2.39 6.29 -9.86
C GLU A 25 1.14 7.06 -9.43
N PHE A 26 0.87 7.13 -8.12
CA PHE A 26 -0.32 7.79 -7.57
C PHE A 26 -0.01 9.14 -6.92
N GLY A 27 1.27 9.47 -6.72
CA GLY A 27 1.67 10.77 -6.19
C GLY A 27 1.43 10.93 -4.68
N TYR A 28 1.36 9.83 -3.93
CA TYR A 28 1.15 9.91 -2.48
C TYR A 28 2.34 10.59 -1.78
N GLU A 29 2.03 11.63 -1.01
CA GLU A 29 2.97 12.44 -0.25
C GLU A 29 2.30 13.06 0.99
N GLY A 30 3.10 13.66 1.88
CA GLY A 30 2.62 14.38 3.06
C GLY A 30 2.53 13.53 4.33
N GLU A 31 2.10 14.15 5.43
CA GLU A 31 2.22 13.60 6.79
C GLU A 31 1.45 12.28 6.97
N ALA A 32 0.26 12.16 6.39
CA ALA A 32 -0.52 10.92 6.45
C ALA A 32 0.19 9.77 5.72
N TRP A 33 0.79 10.05 4.57
CA TRP A 33 1.57 9.06 3.82
C TRP A 33 2.85 8.67 4.56
N GLU A 34 3.58 9.64 5.12
CA GLU A 34 4.79 9.38 5.92
C GLU A 34 4.52 8.47 7.12
N MET A 35 3.34 8.59 7.76
CA MET A 35 2.93 7.66 8.82
C MET A 35 2.71 6.23 8.31
N VAL A 36 2.13 6.06 7.12
CA VAL A 36 1.98 4.75 6.48
C VAL A 36 3.35 4.15 6.18
N VAL A 37 4.26 4.91 5.57
CA VAL A 37 5.63 4.45 5.28
C VAL A 37 6.38 4.04 6.54
N ALA A 38 6.28 4.85 7.61
CA ALA A 38 6.94 4.57 8.88
C ALA A 38 6.36 3.34 9.61
N SER A 39 5.10 2.98 9.33
CA SER A 39 4.46 1.82 9.96
C SER A 39 5.04 0.48 9.50
N GLY A 40 5.50 0.40 8.24
CA GLY A 40 5.94 -0.86 7.65
C GLY A 40 4.84 -1.93 7.55
N ASP A 41 3.57 -1.53 7.70
CA ASP A 41 2.44 -2.44 7.87
C ASP A 41 1.48 -2.38 6.66
N LEU A 42 1.25 -3.54 6.04
CA LEU A 42 0.35 -3.65 4.88
C LEU A 42 -1.12 -3.42 5.26
N GLU A 43 -1.54 -3.71 6.50
CA GLU A 43 -2.91 -3.43 6.94
C GLU A 43 -3.14 -1.93 6.98
N ILE A 44 -2.19 -1.18 7.55
CA ILE A 44 -2.24 0.29 7.59
C ILE A 44 -2.20 0.88 6.16
N LEU A 45 -1.37 0.32 5.27
CA LEU A 45 -1.35 0.71 3.87
C LEU A 45 -2.68 0.44 3.16
N SER A 46 -3.27 -0.73 3.37
CA SER A 46 -4.56 -1.09 2.76
C SER A 46 -5.69 -0.19 3.25
N ASP A 47 -5.74 0.11 4.54
CA ASP A 47 -6.75 1.01 5.10
C ASP A 47 -6.59 2.43 4.55
N PHE A 48 -5.36 2.93 4.42
CA PHE A 48 -5.08 4.21 3.78
C PHE A 48 -5.57 4.25 2.32
N LEU A 49 -5.25 3.20 1.55
CA LEU A 49 -5.68 3.10 0.15
C LEU A 49 -7.20 3.00 0.01
N ARG A 50 -7.88 2.25 0.89
CA ARG A 50 -9.34 2.17 0.90
C ARG A 50 -10.01 3.50 1.24
N ASP A 51 -9.45 4.26 2.17
CA ASP A 51 -9.95 5.61 2.51
C ASP A 51 -9.84 6.56 1.31
N ASP A 52 -8.76 6.43 0.54
CA ASP A 52 -8.55 7.16 -0.73
C ASP A 52 -9.42 6.64 -1.90
N GLY A 53 -10.20 5.57 -1.67
CA GLY A 53 -11.08 4.96 -2.68
C GLY A 53 -10.38 4.01 -3.64
N VAL A 54 -9.14 3.61 -3.33
CA VAL A 54 -8.42 2.57 -4.07
C VAL A 54 -8.85 1.20 -3.57
N ASP A 55 -9.33 0.38 -4.50
CA ASP A 55 -9.73 -0.99 -4.19
C ASP A 55 -8.49 -1.86 -3.92
N THR A 56 -8.46 -2.47 -2.73
CA THR A 56 -7.37 -3.34 -2.27
C THR A 56 -7.90 -4.65 -1.71
N GLU A 57 -7.37 -5.77 -2.21
CA GLU A 57 -7.70 -7.12 -1.76
C GLU A 57 -6.50 -7.78 -1.07
N PHE A 58 -6.75 -8.52 0.02
CA PHE A 58 -5.74 -9.37 0.64
C PHE A 58 -5.93 -10.82 0.19
N GLU A 59 -4.93 -11.40 -0.46
CA GLU A 59 -4.91 -12.83 -0.76
C GLU A 59 -4.07 -13.58 0.29
N GLU A 60 -4.71 -14.53 0.96
CA GLU A 60 -4.06 -15.56 1.78
C GLU A 60 -3.93 -16.83 0.93
N ASP A 61 -2.71 -17.34 0.76
CA ASP A 61 -2.43 -18.63 0.11
C ASP A 61 -3.04 -19.80 0.90
#